data_AF-A0A1T0A8Z1-F1
#
_entry.id   AF-A0A1T0A8Z1-F1
#
_cell.length_a   1.000
_cell.length_b   1.000
_cell.length_c   1.000
_cell.angle_alpha   90.00
_cell.angle_beta   90.00
_cell.angle_gamma   90.00
#
_symmetry.space_group_name_H-M   'P 1'
#
loop_
_entity.id
_entity.type
_entity.pdbx_description
1 polymer ?
#
loop_
_entity_poly.entity_id
_entity_poly.type
_entity_poly.pdbx_seq_one_letter_code
_entity_poly.pdbx_strand_id
1 'polypeptide(L)' 'HLRKFNGIPKEHFELYLKECEWRFNHSDLKTQISILKQLVRERLF' A
#
# COMPACT_ATOMS: atom_id res chain seq x y z
N HIS A 1 -16.46 13.31 -0.53
CA HIS A 1 -15.53 12.20 -0.23
C HIS A 1 -14.49 11.95 -1.34
N LEU A 2 -14.86 12.07 -2.63
CA LEU A 2 -13.94 11.77 -3.76
C LEU A 2 -12.99 12.91 -4.16
N ARG A 3 -13.19 14.14 -3.65
CA ARG A 3 -12.32 15.29 -3.94
C ARG A 3 -10.84 15.05 -3.62
N LYS A 4 -10.52 14.14 -2.68
CA LYS A 4 -9.14 13.75 -2.33
C LYS A 4 -8.39 13.04 -3.47
N PHE A 5 -9.10 12.62 -4.51
CA PHE A 5 -8.54 11.94 -5.67
C PHE A 5 -8.44 12.84 -6.91
N ASN A 6 -8.83 14.11 -6.82
CA ASN A 6 -8.69 15.04 -7.93
C ASN A 6 -7.21 15.24 -8.27
N GLY A 7 -6.83 15.05 -9.54
CA GLY A 7 -5.45 15.16 -10.02
C GLY A 7 -4.70 13.83 -10.15
N ILE A 8 -5.29 12.70 -9.73
CA ILE A 8 -4.73 11.37 -10.03
C ILE A 8 -5.01 11.03 -11.49
N PRO A 9 -4.00 10.70 -12.31
CA PRO A 9 -4.20 10.24 -13.67
C PRO A 9 -5.12 9.01 -13.70
N LYS A 10 -6.13 9.01 -14.58
CA LYS A 10 -7.10 7.90 -14.68
C LYS A 10 -6.44 6.55 -14.94
N GLU A 11 -5.35 6.55 -15.71
CA GLU A 11 -4.57 5.37 -16.08
C GLU A 11 -4.00 4.62 -14.85
N HIS A 12 -3.76 5.34 -13.75
CA HIS A 12 -3.15 4.80 -12.53
C HIS A 12 -4.14 4.79 -11.35
N PHE A 13 -5.39 5.20 -11.56
CA PHE A 13 -6.37 5.33 -10.49
C PHE A 13 -6.68 4.00 -9.82
N GLU A 14 -6.72 2.91 -10.59
CA GLU A 14 -6.93 1.55 -10.05
C GLU A 14 -5.81 1.10 -9.11
N LEU A 15 -4.55 1.47 -9.39
CA LEU A 15 -3.41 1.14 -8.54
C LEU A 15 -3.48 1.89 -7.21
N TYR A 16 -3.91 3.16 -7.26
CA TYR A 16 -4.12 3.95 -6.06
C TYR A 16 -5.22 3.37 -5.16
N LEU A 17 -6.30 2.84 -5.75
CA LEU A 17 -7.33 2.15 -4.99
C LEU A 17 -6.82 0.86 -4.34
N LYS A 18 -6.02 0.06 -5.07
CA LYS A 18 -5.40 -1.15 -4.54
C LYS A 18 -4.43 -0.84 -3.38
N GLU A 19 -3.65 0.23 -3.49
CA GLU A 19 -2.77 0.68 -2.40
C GLU A 19 -3.57 1.14 -1.17
N CYS A 20 -4.65 1.91 -1.37
CA CYS A 20 -5.55 2.32 -0.30
C CYS A 20 -6.20 1.11 0.41
N GLU A 21 -6.70 0.14 -0.37
CA GLU A 21 -7.28 -1.10 0.17
C GLU A 21 -6.26 -1.90 0.96
N TRP A 22 -5.04 -2.04 0.44
CA TRP A 22 -3.96 -2.73 1.13
C TRP A 22 -3.64 -2.06 2.47
N ARG A 23 -3.52 -0.72 2.50
CA ARG A 23 -3.24 0.03 3.73
C ARG A 23 -4.36 -0.03 4.74
N PHE A 24 -5.61 -0.07 4.29
CA PHE A 24 -6.77 -0.19 5.17
C PHE A 24 -6.84 -1.59 5.80
N ASN A 25 -6.65 -2.64 5.01
CA ASN A 25 -6.71 -4.02 5.49
C ASN A 25 -5.45 -4.46 6.27
N HIS A 26 -4.30 -3.83 6.02
CA HIS A 26 -3.01 -4.14 6.66
C HIS A 26 -2.47 -2.91 7.42
N SER A 27 -3.34 -2.16 8.09
CA SER A 27 -2.96 -0.93 8.80
C SER A 27 -2.20 -1.18 10.11
N ASP A 28 -2.14 -2.43 10.58
CA ASP A 28 -1.45 -2.75 11.83
C ASP A 28 0.07 -2.60 11.65
N LEU A 29 0.65 -1.69 12.44
CA LEU A 29 2.07 -1.33 12.37
C LEU A 29 2.98 -2.54 12.63
N LYS A 30 2.58 -3.45 13.52
CA LYS A 30 3.37 -4.65 13.81
C LYS A 30 3.42 -5.58 12.60
N THR A 31 2.28 -5.75 11.94
CA THR A 31 2.15 -6.54 10.71
C THR A 31 2.99 -5.94 9.57
N GLN A 32 2.95 -4.62 9.39
CA GLN A 32 3.78 -3.92 8.39
C GLN A 32 5.27 -4.07 8.66
N ILE A 33 5.70 -3.89 9.91
CA ILE A 33 7.10 -4.10 10.31
C ILE A 33 7.54 -5.55 10.07
N SER A 34 6.67 -6.53 10.34
CA SER A 34 6.94 -7.94 10.07
C SER A 34 7.17 -8.22 8.58
N ILE A 35 6.28 -7.71 7.72
CA ILE A 35 6.39 -7.84 6.25
C ILE A 35 7.68 -7.20 5.75
N LEU A 36 8.02 -6.00 6.20
CA LEU A 36 9.26 -5.33 5.80
C LEU A 36 10.51 -6.13 6.21
N LYS A 37 10.54 -6.67 7.43
CA LYS A 37 11.63 -7.54 7.89
C LYS A 37 11.75 -8.81 7.05
N GLN A 38 10.63 -9.41 6.67
CA GLN A 38 10.62 -10.60 5.83
C GLN A 38 11.15 -10.30 4.42
N LEU A 39 10.69 -9.22 3.79
CA LEU A 39 11.16 -8.83 2.46
C LEU A 39 12.66 -8.51 2.43
N VAL A 40 13.17 -7.84 3.46
CA VAL A 40 14.62 -7.57 3.60
C VAL A 40 15.39 -8.87 3.74
N ARG A 41 14.88 -9.82 4.54
CA ARG A 41 15.50 -11.14 4.69
C ARG A 41 15.53 -11.90 3.36
N GLU A 42 14.42 -11.95 2.63
CA GLU A 42 14.31 -12.63 1.33
C GLU A 42 15.15 -11.98 0.22
N ARG A 43 15.56 -10.71 0.36
CA ARG A 43 16.43 -10.01 -0.59
C ARG A 43 17.93 -10.15 -0.28
N LEU A 44 18.27 -10.47 0.97
CA LEU A 44 19.65 -10.58 1.44
C LEU A 44 20.20 -12.01 1.40
N PHE A 45 19.33 -13.00 1.13
CA PHE A 45 19.66 -14.41 0.91
C PHE A 45 19.15 -14.83 -0.47
#